data_AF-A0A139R156-F1
#
_entry.id   AF-A0A139R156-F1
#
_cell.length_a   1.000
_cell.length_b   1.000
_cell.length_c   1.000
_cell.angle_alpha   90.00
_cell.angle_beta   90.00
_cell.angle_gamma   90.00
#
_symmetry.space_group_name_H-M   'P 1'
#
loop_
_entity.id
_entity.type
_entity.pdbx_description
1 polymer ?
#
loop_
_entity_poly.entity_id
_entity_poly.type
_entity_poly.pdbx_seq_one_letter_code
_entity_poly.pdbx_strand_id
1 'polypeptide(L)'
;MAELQAYEEQLRRIFQKMIDFDLAFELNSKSMYLYHHEDLYRYALGLVRELGGHKYSIGSDGHKLEHFRLAFDKIQALLDECDIKEWEIL
;
A
#
# COMPACT_ATOMS: atom_id res chain seq x y z
N MET A 1 6.94 14.82 1.18
CA MET A 1 5.52 14.96 0.77
C MET A 1 5.34 15.64 -0.58
N ALA A 2 6.15 16.66 -0.95
CA ALA A 2 5.97 17.43 -2.17
C ALA A 2 6.20 16.67 -3.50
N GLU A 3 6.99 15.58 -3.49
CA GLU A 3 7.37 14.90 -4.73
C GLU A 3 6.25 14.02 -5.32
N LEU A 4 5.51 13.26 -4.50
CA LEU A 4 4.46 12.37 -5.03
C LEU A 4 3.23 13.14 -5.53
N GLN A 5 2.88 14.24 -4.85
CA GLN A 5 1.76 15.12 -5.23
C GLN A 5 1.93 15.72 -6.62
N ALA A 6 3.17 16.00 -7.04
CA ALA A 6 3.46 16.49 -8.39
C ALA A 6 3.10 15.49 -9.49
N TYR A 7 2.94 14.21 -9.14
CA TYR A 7 2.58 13.12 -10.05
C TYR A 7 1.19 12.52 -9.77
N GLU A 8 0.34 13.21 -9.00
CA GLU A 8 -0.96 12.67 -8.58
C GLU A 8 -1.81 12.23 -9.78
N GLU A 9 -1.89 13.03 -10.84
CA GLU A 9 -2.63 12.70 -12.06
C GLU A 9 -2.12 11.41 -12.73
N GLN A 10 -0.81 11.22 -12.76
CA GLN A 10 -0.18 10.02 -13.32
C GLN A 10 -0.47 8.80 -12.42
N LEU A 11 -0.38 8.97 -11.10
CA LEU A 11 -0.69 7.92 -10.13
C LEU A 11 -2.14 7.49 -10.22
N ARG A 12 -3.09 8.44 -10.23
CA ARG A 12 -4.52 8.14 -10.39
C ARG A 12 -4.79 7.34 -11.67
N ARG A 13 -4.15 7.70 -12.79
CA ARG A 13 -4.26 6.93 -14.05
C ARG A 13 -3.69 5.52 -13.94
N ILE A 14 -2.62 5.31 -13.19
CA ILE A 14 -2.03 3.98 -12.95
C ILE A 14 -2.94 3.17 -12.03
N PHE A 15 -3.43 3.75 -10.94
CA PHE A 15 -4.32 3.09 -9.99
C PHE A 15 -5.67 2.74 -10.62
N GLN A 16 -6.22 3.61 -11.47
CA GLN A 16 -7.43 3.28 -12.22
C GLN A 16 -7.22 2.03 -13.09
N LYS A 17 -6.12 1.96 -13.83
CA LYS A 17 -5.79 0.74 -14.59
C LYS A 17 -5.62 -0.48 -13.69
N MET A 18 -4.91 -0.34 -12.57
CA MET A 18 -4.75 -1.42 -11.59
C MET A 18 -6.12 -1.98 -11.16
N ILE A 19 -7.08 -1.09 -10.85
CA ILE A 19 -8.46 -1.47 -10.49
C ILE A 19 -9.20 -2.11 -11.68
N ASP A 20 -9.11 -1.52 -12.88
CA ASP A 20 -9.76 -2.04 -14.10
C ASP A 20 -9.28 -3.47 -14.45
N PHE A 21 -8.05 -3.81 -14.11
CA PHE A 21 -7.43 -5.12 -14.32
C PHE A 21 -7.51 -6.05 -13.09
N ASP A 22 -8.30 -5.70 -12.07
CA ASP A 22 -8.51 -6.49 -10.83
C ASP A 22 -7.19 -6.84 -10.09
N LEU A 23 -6.23 -5.91 -10.13
CA LEU A 23 -4.94 -6.03 -9.45
C LEU A 23 -5.00 -5.44 -8.04
N ALA A 24 -4.22 -6.03 -7.12
CA ALA A 24 -4.09 -5.55 -5.76
C ALA A 24 -3.02 -4.46 -5.63
N PHE A 25 -3.25 -3.51 -4.74
CA PHE A 25 -2.24 -2.55 -4.29
C PHE A 25 -1.37 -3.17 -3.20
N GLU A 26 -0.06 -3.25 -3.42
CA GLU A 26 0.87 -3.84 -2.45
C GLU A 26 1.27 -2.84 -1.35
N LEU A 27 1.09 -3.25 -0.09
CA LEU A 27 1.72 -2.66 1.08
C LEU A 27 3.05 -3.38 1.37
N ASN A 28 4.15 -2.72 1.01
CA ASN A 28 5.49 -3.27 1.18
C ASN A 28 6.09 -2.86 2.53
N SER A 29 6.06 -3.76 3.52
CA SER A 29 6.42 -3.42 4.90
C SER A 29 7.89 -3.02 5.08
N LYS A 30 8.80 -3.57 4.27
CA LYS A 30 10.21 -3.17 4.26
C LYS A 30 10.37 -1.74 3.73
N SER A 31 9.74 -1.39 2.61
CA SER A 31 9.75 -0.01 2.12
C SER A 31 9.18 0.98 3.13
N MET A 32 8.04 0.63 3.73
CA MET A 32 7.34 1.48 4.68
C MET A 32 8.14 1.73 5.96
N TYR A 33 8.71 0.68 6.57
CA TYR A 33 9.26 0.78 7.92
C TYR A 33 10.79 0.70 8.02
N LEU A 34 11.46 0.01 7.09
CA LEU A 34 12.93 -0.02 7.07
C LEU A 34 13.51 1.17 6.31
N TYR A 35 12.85 1.59 5.22
CA TYR A 35 13.25 2.76 4.43
C TYR A 35 12.44 4.02 4.75
N HIS A 36 11.56 3.96 5.76
CA HIS A 36 10.81 5.11 6.28
C HIS A 36 9.91 5.81 5.23
N HIS A 37 9.31 5.04 4.32
CA HIS A 37 8.42 5.57 3.28
C HIS A 37 6.92 5.47 3.61
N GLU A 38 6.53 5.19 4.86
CA GLU A 38 5.13 5.02 5.27
C GLU A 38 4.19 6.12 4.76
N ASP A 39 4.60 7.39 4.83
CA ASP A 39 3.78 8.52 4.39
C ASP A 39 3.41 8.48 2.89
N LEU A 40 4.30 7.95 2.06
CA LEU A 40 4.04 7.78 0.62
C LEU A 40 2.96 6.73 0.38
N TYR A 41 2.99 5.64 1.15
CA TYR A 41 1.98 4.60 1.09
C TYR A 41 0.63 5.09 1.61
N ARG A 42 0.61 5.87 2.70
CA ARG A 42 -0.62 6.47 3.22
C ARG A 42 -1.28 7.38 2.18
N TYR A 43 -0.50 8.22 1.51
CA TYR A 43 -1.01 9.08 0.46
C TYR A 43 -1.52 8.27 -0.75
N ALA A 44 -0.74 7.31 -1.25
CA ALA A 44 -1.15 6.44 -2.35
C ALA A 44 -2.41 5.62 -2.02
N LEU A 45 -2.52 5.11 -0.79
CA LEU A 45 -3.68 4.38 -0.29
C LEU A 45 -4.93 5.27 -0.30
N GLY A 46 -4.80 6.54 0.09
CA GLY A 46 -5.87 7.54 -0.06
C GLY A 46 -6.37 7.66 -1.49
N LEU A 47 -5.46 7.82 -2.46
CA LEU A 47 -5.81 7.89 -3.89
C LEU A 47 -6.50 6.62 -4.39
N VAL A 48 -5.99 5.44 -4.03
CA VAL A 48 -6.58 4.16 -4.43
C VAL A 48 -8.00 4.03 -3.89
N ARG A 49 -8.24 4.42 -2.63
CA ARG A 49 -9.58 4.38 -2.02
C ARG A 49 -10.55 5.36 -2.65
N GLU A 50 -10.10 6.58 -2.95
CA GLU A 50 -10.92 7.57 -3.66
C GLU A 50 -11.37 7.08 -5.05
N LEU A 51 -10.55 6.25 -5.70
CA LEU A 51 -10.86 5.63 -7.00
C LEU A 51 -11.70 4.33 -6.88
N GLY A 52 -12.03 3.87 -5.67
CA GLY A 52 -12.82 2.66 -5.43
C GLY A 52 -12.02 1.36 -5.39
N GLY A 53 -10.70 1.42 -5.29
CA GLY A 53 -9.85 0.26 -5.10
C GLY A 53 -10.01 -0.35 -3.71
N HIS A 54 -10.18 -1.67 -3.66
CA HIS A 54 -10.53 -2.44 -2.45
C HIS A 54 -9.79 -3.80 -2.40
N LYS A 55 -8.65 -3.91 -3.09
CA LYS A 55 -7.85 -5.13 -3.16
C LYS A 55 -6.41 -4.80 -2.80
N TYR A 56 -5.89 -5.45 -1.77
CA TYR A 56 -4.60 -5.17 -1.17
C TYR A 56 -3.79 -6.45 -1.03
N SER A 57 -2.47 -6.33 -1.12
CA SER A 57 -1.55 -7.41 -0.77
C SER A 57 -0.51 -6.90 0.21
N ILE A 58 0.02 -7.78 1.05
CA ILE A 58 1.03 -7.42 2.06
C ILE A 58 2.30 -8.21 1.76
N GLY A 59 3.41 -7.50 1.57
CA GLY A 59 4.71 -8.11 1.27
C GLY A 59 5.82 -7.51 2.11
N SER A 60 6.74 -8.33 2.63
CA SER A 60 7.94 -7.83 3.31
C SER A 60 9.17 -7.72 2.41
N ASP A 61 9.08 -8.18 1.16
CA ASP A 61 10.22 -8.24 0.22
C ASP A 61 11.48 -8.88 0.85
N GLY A 62 11.22 -9.92 1.65
CA GLY A 62 12.19 -10.57 2.52
C GLY A 62 13.10 -11.52 1.74
N HIS A 63 14.30 -11.03 1.40
CA HIS A 63 15.37 -11.84 0.80
C HIS A 63 16.26 -12.55 1.84
N LYS A 64 15.97 -12.37 3.15
CA LYS A 64 16.64 -12.99 4.29
C LYS A 64 15.58 -13.44 5.31
N LEU A 65 15.88 -14.47 6.09
CA LEU A 65 14.95 -15.02 7.10
C LEU A 65 14.51 -13.96 8.11
N GLU A 66 15.40 -13.04 8.48
CA GLU A 66 15.14 -11.92 9.41
C GLU A 66 14.13 -10.89 8.86
N HIS A 67 13.88 -10.88 7.55
CA HIS A 67 12.89 -10.02 6.92
C HIS A 67 11.54 -10.73 6.73
N PHE A 68 11.40 -11.97 7.18
CA PHE A 68 10.13 -12.68 7.17
C PHE A 68 9.14 -11.96 8.09
N ARG A 69 8.01 -11.49 7.53
CA ARG A 69 6.97 -10.74 8.24
C ARG A 69 7.48 -9.50 8.98
N LEU A 70 8.55 -8.87 8.47
CA LEU A 70 9.09 -7.64 9.04
C LEU A 70 7.97 -6.60 9.18
N ALA A 71 7.72 -6.12 10.40
CA ALA A 71 6.76 -5.06 10.71
C ALA A 71 5.31 -5.32 10.25
N PHE A 72 4.87 -6.58 10.19
CA PHE A 72 3.47 -6.92 9.87
C PHE A 72 2.47 -6.45 10.94
N ASP A 73 2.89 -6.36 12.20
CA ASP A 73 2.14 -5.75 13.30
C ASP A 73 1.77 -4.29 13.00
N LYS A 74 2.70 -3.54 12.41
CA LYS A 74 2.45 -2.14 12.02
C LYS A 74 1.57 -2.04 10.77
N ILE A 75 1.73 -2.95 9.81
CA ILE A 75 0.81 -3.03 8.67
C ILE A 75 -0.61 -3.31 9.17
N GLN A 76 -0.79 -4.25 10.10
CA GLN A 76 -2.11 -4.54 10.65
C GLN A 76 -2.73 -3.30 11.30
N ALA A 77 -1.96 -2.56 12.12
CA ALA A 77 -2.45 -1.32 12.71
C ALA A 77 -2.88 -0.27 11.67
N LEU A 78 -2.14 -0.15 10.56
CA LEU A 78 -2.51 0.72 9.43
C LEU A 78 -3.80 0.27 8.73
N LEU A 79 -3.95 -1.04 8.51
CA LEU A 79 -5.15 -1.61 7.89
C LEU A 79 -6.38 -1.34 8.75
N ASP A 80 -6.27 -1.56 10.06
CA ASP A 80 -7.32 -1.28 11.04
C ASP A 80 -7.67 0.23 11.07
N GLU A 81 -6.67 1.10 11.05
CA GLU A 81 -6.84 2.57 10.96
C GLU A 81 -7.59 2.98 9.68
N CYS A 82 -7.32 2.28 8.58
CA CYS A 82 -7.98 2.53 7.30
C CYS A 82 -9.35 1.83 7.15
N ASP A 83 -9.77 1.04 8.14
CA ASP A 83 -10.97 0.20 8.08
C ASP A 83 -10.95 -0.83 6.92
N ILE A 84 -9.76 -1.28 6.50
CA ILE A 84 -9.59 -2.29 5.45
C ILE A 84 -9.92 -3.66 6.03
N LYS A 85 -10.83 -4.37 5.36
CA LYS A 85 -11.33 -5.67 5.84
C LYS A 85 -10.46 -6.82 5.36
N GLU A 86 -10.49 -7.93 6.08
CA GLU A 86 -9.73 -9.14 5.74
C GLU A 86 -10.06 -9.66 4.33
N TRP A 87 -11.31 -9.53 3.86
CA TRP A 87 -11.72 -9.96 2.51
C TRP A 87 -11.16 -9.07 1.38
N GLU A 88 -10.63 -7.88 1.70
CA GLU A 88 -9.95 -6.99 0.77
C GLU A 88 -8.46 -7.36 0.63
N ILE A 89 -7.95 -8.29 1.43
CA ILE A 89 -6.53 -8.68 1.47
C ILE A 89 -6.35 -10.04 0.78
N LEU A 90 -5.37 -10.14 -0.13
CA LEU A 90 -4.97 -11.36 -0.83
C LEU A 90 -4.00 -12.25 -0.04
#